data_AF-A0A538FPW7-F1
#
_entry.id   AF-A0A538FPW7-F1
#
_cell.length_a   1.000
_cell.length_b   1.000
_cell.length_c   1.000
_cell.angle_alpha   90.00
_cell.angle_beta   90.00
_cell.angle_gamma   90.00
#
_symmetry.space_group_name_H-M   'P 1'
#
loop_
_entity.id
_entity.type
_entity.pdbx_description
1 polymer ?
#
loop_
_entity_poly.entity_id
_entity_poly.type
_entity_poly.pdbx_seq_one_letter_code
_entity_poly.pdbx_strand_id
1 'polypeptide(L)'
;MALIVLGAGGVLVAVCVLFSDGSSNGRLICIGLVAWALAALCGCLAWLGFPRPALSREAWVALGLLAAFVVWCGLSVLWSMEPDRSWDYLNRGLVYLALAVIGLALGAVPGALRVWAYVLAGIVALALGWTLLGKAVPALDGSGRIARLSAPVGYWNALALLLVIGLPLALWLAARRVHPHWL
;
A
#
# COMPACT_ATOMS: atom_id res chain seq x y z
N MET A 1 0.99 -20.56 4.18
CA MET A 1 1.84 -19.55 4.84
C MET A 1 1.98 -18.29 3.99
N ALA A 2 2.79 -18.30 2.92
CA ALA A 2 2.88 -17.19 1.98
C ALA A 2 1.50 -16.78 1.46
N LEU A 3 0.64 -17.76 1.14
CA LEU A 3 -0.74 -17.54 0.70
C LEU A 3 -1.60 -16.78 1.73
N ILE A 4 -1.35 -16.92 3.03
CA ILE A 4 -2.10 -16.21 4.07
C ILE A 4 -1.67 -14.74 4.12
N VAL A 5 -0.37 -14.46 4.09
CA VAL A 5 0.16 -13.09 4.05
C VAL A 5 -0.18 -12.41 2.72
N LEU A 6 -0.08 -13.14 1.60
CA LEU A 6 -0.52 -12.75 0.25
C LEU A 6 -2.01 -12.39 0.25
N GLY A 7 -2.85 -13.30 0.75
CA GLY A 7 -4.30 -13.14 0.76
C GLY A 7 -4.76 -12.03 1.70
N ALA A 8 -4.32 -12.04 2.95
CA ALA A 8 -4.71 -11.03 3.95
C ALA A 8 -4.23 -9.63 3.56
N GLY A 9 -3.01 -9.50 3.06
CA GLY A 9 -2.52 -8.22 2.55
C GLY A 9 -3.31 -7.77 1.32
N GLY A 10 -3.61 -8.68 0.39
CA GLY A 10 -4.36 -8.37 -0.82
C GLY A 10 -5.78 -7.88 -0.50
N VAL A 11 -6.44 -8.54 0.44
CA VAL A 11 -7.74 -8.12 0.98
C VAL A 11 -7.65 -6.75 1.64
N LEU A 12 -6.65 -6.53 2.50
CA LEU A 12 -6.45 -5.23 3.15
C LEU A 12 -6.30 -4.10 2.11
N VAL A 13 -5.45 -4.28 1.11
CA VAL A 13 -5.25 -3.29 0.05
C VAL A 13 -6.53 -3.09 -0.78
N ALA A 14 -7.22 -4.17 -1.15
CA ALA A 14 -8.46 -4.09 -1.91
C ALA A 14 -9.54 -3.33 -1.14
N VAL A 15 -9.72 -3.62 0.16
CA VAL A 15 -10.67 -2.91 1.03
C VAL A 15 -10.30 -1.43 1.12
N CYS A 16 -9.02 -1.12 1.37
CA CYS A 16 -8.53 0.25 1.42
C CYS A 16 -8.69 0.99 0.08
N VAL A 17 -8.55 0.35 -1.07
CA VAL A 17 -8.68 1.05 -2.36
C VAL A 17 -10.15 1.23 -2.75
N LEU A 18 -10.96 0.18 -2.58
CA LEU A 18 -12.32 0.11 -3.11
C LEU A 18 -13.38 0.66 -2.14
N PHE A 19 -13.04 0.85 -0.87
CA PHE A 19 -13.99 1.29 0.17
C PHE A 19 -13.46 2.43 1.07
N SER A 20 -12.40 3.16 0.67
CA SER A 20 -11.85 4.24 1.49
C SER A 20 -12.75 5.47 1.58
N ASP A 21 -13.48 5.81 0.51
CA ASP A 21 -14.44 6.93 0.51
C ASP A 21 -13.90 8.21 1.17
N GLY A 22 -12.65 8.55 0.87
CA GLY A 22 -11.93 9.71 1.38
C GLY A 22 -10.77 9.35 2.32
N SER A 23 -10.20 10.38 2.95
CA SER A 23 -9.11 10.25 3.93
C SER A 23 -9.68 10.49 5.32
N SER A 24 -9.48 9.56 6.26
CA SER A 24 -9.86 9.76 7.66
C SER A 24 -8.81 9.16 8.60
N ASN A 25 -8.51 9.85 9.70
CA ASN A 25 -7.61 9.33 10.73
C ASN A 25 -8.27 8.19 11.53
N GLY A 26 -9.60 8.17 11.68
CA GLY A 26 -10.29 7.12 12.43
C GLY A 26 -10.07 5.71 11.86
N ARG A 27 -10.05 5.56 10.53
CA ARG A 27 -9.79 4.26 9.88
C ARG A 27 -8.34 3.79 10.01
N LEU A 28 -7.41 4.73 10.27
CA LEU A 28 -5.98 4.44 10.39
C LEU A 28 -5.68 3.49 11.54
N ILE A 29 -6.47 3.54 12.62
CA ILE A 29 -6.31 2.63 13.77
C ILE A 29 -6.58 1.19 13.33
N CYS A 30 -7.71 0.92 12.67
CA CYS A 30 -8.05 -0.42 12.19
C CYS A 30 -7.02 -0.93 11.17
N ILE A 31 -6.64 -0.08 10.20
CA ILE A 31 -5.62 -0.42 9.21
C ILE A 31 -4.28 -0.71 9.90
N GLY A 32 -3.90 0.12 10.87
CA GLY A 32 -2.67 -0.02 11.63
C GLY A 32 -2.62 -1.29 12.47
N LEU A 33 -3.70 -1.64 13.17
CA LEU A 33 -3.80 -2.88 13.94
C LEU A 33 -3.61 -4.10 13.04
N VAL A 34 -4.30 -4.15 11.89
CA VAL A 34 -4.15 -5.26 10.93
C VAL A 34 -2.73 -5.30 10.37
N ALA A 35 -2.17 -4.15 9.99
CA ALA A 35 -0.81 -4.07 9.46
C ALA A 35 0.24 -4.52 10.48
N TRP A 36 0.15 -4.08 11.74
CA TRP A 36 1.07 -4.50 12.79
C TRP A 36 0.91 -5.97 13.18
N ALA A 37 -0.32 -6.49 13.21
CA ALA A 37 -0.56 -7.93 13.42
C ALA A 37 0.09 -8.78 12.30
N LEU A 38 -0.06 -8.37 11.04
CA LEU A 38 0.59 -9.03 9.90
C LEU A 38 2.12 -8.89 9.94
N ALA A 39 2.65 -7.72 10.31
CA ALA A 39 4.09 -7.51 10.46
C ALA A 39 4.68 -8.36 11.60
N ALA A 40 4.00 -8.44 12.75
CA ALA A 40 4.38 -9.29 13.87
C ALA A 40 4.36 -10.77 13.47
N LEU A 41 3.32 -11.21 12.75
CA LEU A 41 3.27 -12.57 12.19
C LEU A 41 4.48 -12.82 11.27
N CYS A 42 4.81 -11.90 10.36
CA CYS A 42 6.01 -12.03 9.52
C CYS A 42 7.29 -12.17 10.34
N GLY A 43 7.44 -11.40 11.43
CA GLY A 43 8.57 -11.50 12.34
C GLY A 43 8.66 -12.85 13.08
N CYS A 44 7.54 -13.34 13.62
CA CYS A 44 7.46 -14.66 14.24
C CYS A 44 7.85 -15.77 13.26
N LEU A 45 7.36 -15.70 12.01
CA LEU A 45 7.69 -16.68 10.99
C LEU A 45 9.18 -16.64 10.61
N ALA A 46 9.74 -15.44 10.45
CA ALA A 46 11.17 -15.28 10.22
C ALA A 46 11.99 -15.91 11.37
N TRP A 47 11.55 -15.75 12.61
CA TRP A 47 12.19 -16.36 13.79
C TRP A 47 12.12 -17.89 13.75
N LEU A 48 11.00 -18.47 13.30
CA LEU A 48 10.79 -19.91 13.11
C LEU A 48 11.52 -20.52 11.89
N GLY A 49 12.33 -19.75 11.16
CA GLY A 49 13.17 -20.24 10.06
C GLY A 49 12.56 -20.13 8.67
N PHE A 50 11.42 -19.42 8.51
CA PHE A 50 10.89 -19.11 7.18
C PHE A 50 11.80 -18.13 6.42
N PRO A 51 11.69 -18.06 5.07
CA PRO A 51 12.53 -17.20 4.24
C PRO A 51 12.57 -15.76 4.74
N ARG A 52 13.79 -15.23 4.89
CA ARG A 52 14.04 -13.86 5.34
C ARG A 52 14.49 -13.00 4.16
N PRO A 53 14.08 -11.73 4.11
CA PRO A 53 14.57 -10.82 3.08
C PRO A 53 16.08 -10.62 3.23
N ALA A 54 16.83 -10.88 2.17
CA ALA A 54 18.23 -10.48 2.08
C ALA A 54 18.27 -8.97 1.75
N LEU A 55 18.59 -8.16 2.75
CA LEU A 55 18.60 -6.70 2.60
C LEU A 55 19.98 -6.21 2.15
N SER A 56 20.01 -5.45 1.06
CA SER A 56 21.22 -4.72 0.66
C SER A 56 21.51 -3.59 1.65
N ARG A 57 22.70 -2.98 1.54
CA ARG A 57 23.08 -1.83 2.37
C ARG A 57 22.10 -0.66 2.16
N GLU A 58 21.69 -0.43 0.93
CA GLU A 58 20.75 0.63 0.55
C GLU A 58 19.38 0.39 1.16
N ALA A 59 18.91 -0.87 1.18
CA ALA A 59 17.65 -1.23 1.83
C ALA A 59 17.70 -0.98 3.34
N TRP A 60 18.80 -1.32 4.00
CA TRP A 60 19.01 -1.01 5.42
C TRP A 60 19.03 0.50 5.70
N VAL A 61 19.71 1.29 4.85
CA VAL A 61 19.74 2.75 4.98
C VAL A 61 18.34 3.34 4.79
N ALA A 62 17.59 2.90 3.78
CA ALA A 62 16.24 3.38 3.54
C ALA A 62 15.29 3.07 4.70
N LEU A 63 15.34 1.84 5.24
CA LEU A 63 14.57 1.45 6.43
C LEU A 63 14.98 2.25 7.67
N GLY A 64 16.29 2.45 7.87
CA GLY A 64 16.82 3.22 8.98
C GLY A 64 16.36 4.68 8.94
N LEU A 65 16.40 5.31 7.76
CA LEU A 65 15.90 6.67 7.56
C LEU A 65 14.38 6.77 7.77
N LEU A 66 13.61 5.79 7.28
CA LEU A 66 12.18 5.75 7.54
C LEU A 66 11.89 5.63 9.05
N ALA A 67 12.57 4.72 9.75
CA ALA A 67 12.41 4.54 11.19
C ALA A 67 12.82 5.80 11.97
N ALA A 68 13.96 6.40 11.62
CA ALA A 68 14.43 7.66 12.21
C ALA A 68 13.42 8.79 11.99
N PHE A 69 12.83 8.88 10.79
CA PHE A 69 11.78 9.87 10.50
C PHE A 69 10.53 9.64 11.36
N VAL A 70 10.08 8.39 11.55
CA VAL A 70 8.93 8.09 12.41
C VAL A 70 9.22 8.42 13.88
N VAL A 71 10.42 8.10 14.37
CA VAL A 71 10.86 8.49 15.72
C VAL A 71 10.89 10.01 15.85
N TRP A 72 11.39 10.72 14.84
CA TRP A 72 11.39 12.19 14.82
C TRP A 72 9.98 12.77 14.88
N CYS A 73 9.02 12.22 14.13
CA CYS A 73 7.61 12.57 14.25
C CYS A 73 7.08 12.39 15.68
N GLY A 74 7.42 11.27 16.34
CA GLY A 74 7.03 11.03 17.73
C GLY A 74 7.64 12.01 18.72
N LEU A 75 8.94 12.30 18.59
CA LEU A 75 9.62 13.29 19.42
C LEU A 75 9.00 14.68 19.25
N SER A 76 8.61 15.04 18.02
CA SER A 76 8.01 16.35 17.72
C SER A 76 6.72 16.64 18.47
N VAL A 77 6.04 15.63 19.00
CA VAL A 77 4.86 15.79 19.86
C VAL A 77 5.21 16.64 21.09
N LEU A 78 6.43 16.52 21.62
CA LEU A 78 6.87 17.19 22.86
C LEU A 78 6.94 18.72 22.73
N TRP A 79 7.11 19.25 21.52
CA TRP A 79 7.25 20.69 21.27
C TRP A 79 6.30 21.21 20.17
N SER A 80 5.32 20.41 19.75
CA SER A 80 4.36 20.80 18.72
C SER A 80 3.32 21.78 19.26
N MET A 81 2.93 22.74 18.42
CA MET A 81 1.78 23.63 18.70
C MET A 81 0.45 22.87 18.63
N GLU A 82 0.38 21.78 17.85
CA GLU A 82 -0.77 20.87 17.77
C GLU A 82 -0.29 19.43 18.07
N PRO A 83 -0.11 19.07 19.36
CA PRO A 83 0.40 17.75 19.75
C PRO A 83 -0.44 16.58 19.22
N ASP A 84 -1.77 16.72 19.22
CA ASP A 84 -2.70 15.69 18.71
C ASP A 84 -2.48 15.41 17.22
N ARG A 85 -2.21 16.46 16.44
CA ARG A 85 -1.93 16.30 15.01
C ARG A 85 -0.57 15.66 14.77
N SER A 86 0.44 16.02 15.55
CA SER A 86 1.74 15.35 15.51
C SER A 86 1.63 13.86 15.88
N TRP A 87 0.75 13.53 16.84
CA TRP A 87 0.44 12.15 17.21
C TRP A 87 -0.20 11.36 16.06
N ASP A 88 -1.11 11.97 15.31
CA ASP A 88 -1.69 11.35 14.10
C ASP A 88 -0.63 11.05 13.03
N TYR A 89 0.35 11.93 12.84
CA TYR A 89 1.47 11.67 11.92
C TYR A 89 2.39 10.55 12.42
N LEU A 90 2.66 10.46 13.72
CA LEU A 90 3.35 9.31 14.32
C LEU A 90 2.60 8.01 14.03
N ASN A 91 1.30 7.97 14.30
CA ASN A 91 0.46 6.79 14.02
C ASN A 91 0.56 6.37 12.56
N ARG A 92 0.49 7.33 11.64
CA ARG A 92 0.62 7.07 10.20
C ARG A 92 1.99 6.53 9.82
N GLY A 93 3.05 7.09 10.40
CA GLY A 93 4.41 6.60 10.24
C GLY A 93 4.59 5.16 10.71
N LEU A 94 4.00 4.79 11.85
CA LEU A 94 4.01 3.42 12.37
C LEU A 94 3.31 2.45 11.40
N VAL A 95 2.18 2.84 10.80
CA VAL A 95 1.52 2.02 9.77
C VAL A 95 2.43 1.83 8.55
N TYR A 96 3.14 2.87 8.12
CA TYR A 96 4.07 2.77 6.99
C TYR A 96 5.25 1.83 7.28
N LEU A 97 5.78 1.84 8.51
CA LEU A 97 6.80 0.88 8.93
C LEU A 97 6.28 -0.56 8.89
N ALA A 98 5.08 -0.81 9.40
CA ALA A 98 4.47 -2.13 9.35
C ALA A 98 4.28 -2.62 7.90
N LEU A 99 3.79 -1.76 7.00
CA LEU A 99 3.63 -2.07 5.58
C LEU A 99 4.97 -2.33 4.88
N ALA A 100 6.04 -1.59 5.25
CA ALA A 100 7.38 -1.84 4.73
C ALA A 100 7.90 -3.23 5.14
N VAL A 101 7.72 -3.63 6.40
CA VAL A 101 8.08 -4.97 6.89
C VAL A 101 7.31 -6.07 6.15
N ILE A 102 5.99 -5.89 5.97
CA ILE A 102 5.17 -6.82 5.19
C ILE A 102 5.68 -6.93 3.75
N GLY A 103 5.96 -5.80 3.10
CA GLY A 103 6.49 -5.77 1.73
C GLY A 103 7.81 -6.54 1.59
N LEU A 104 8.71 -6.39 2.55
CA LEU A 104 9.98 -7.12 2.58
C LEU A 104 9.79 -8.62 2.81
N ALA A 105 8.92 -9.00 3.76
CA ALA A 105 8.60 -10.40 4.01
C ALA A 105 7.97 -11.08 2.77
N LEU A 106 7.11 -10.37 2.04
CA LEU A 106 6.55 -10.84 0.78
C LEU A 106 7.60 -10.96 -0.32
N GLY A 107 8.53 -10.01 -0.41
CA GLY A 107 9.65 -10.05 -1.36
C GLY A 107 10.62 -11.21 -1.12
N ALA A 108 10.71 -11.72 0.10
CA ALA A 108 11.52 -12.88 0.45
C ALA A 108 10.94 -14.21 -0.05
N VAL A 109 9.65 -14.24 -0.42
CA VAL A 109 8.98 -15.45 -0.90
C VAL A 109 9.17 -15.60 -2.41
N PRO A 110 9.75 -16.73 -2.88
CA PRO A 110 9.90 -16.98 -4.31
C PRO A 110 8.57 -16.88 -5.07
N GLY A 111 8.57 -16.13 -6.17
CA GLY A 111 7.39 -15.95 -7.04
C GLY A 111 6.30 -15.01 -6.50
N ALA A 112 6.33 -14.66 -5.20
CA ALA A 112 5.32 -13.80 -4.59
C ALA A 112 5.30 -12.39 -5.18
N LEU A 113 6.46 -11.84 -5.56
CA LEU A 113 6.55 -10.51 -6.18
C LEU A 113 5.69 -10.39 -7.44
N ARG A 114 5.71 -11.42 -8.31
CA ARG A 114 4.93 -11.42 -9.55
C ARG A 114 3.44 -11.56 -9.27
N VAL A 115 3.06 -12.44 -8.34
CA VAL A 115 1.67 -12.58 -7.89
C VAL A 115 1.15 -11.25 -7.34
N TRP A 116 1.93 -10.60 -6.49
CA TRP A 116 1.59 -9.29 -5.94
C TRP A 116 1.48 -8.19 -6.97
N ALA A 117 2.35 -8.16 -7.97
CA ALA A 117 2.21 -7.22 -9.07
C ALA A 117 0.86 -7.41 -9.78
N TYR A 118 0.43 -8.66 -10.05
CA TYR A 118 -0.91 -8.92 -10.61
C TYR A 118 -2.04 -8.50 -9.67
N VAL A 119 -1.94 -8.79 -8.37
CA VAL A 119 -2.95 -8.40 -7.36
C VAL A 119 -3.09 -6.87 -7.31
N LEU A 120 -1.98 -6.15 -7.18
CA LEU A 120 -1.96 -4.69 -7.13
C LEU A 120 -2.47 -4.08 -8.43
N ALA A 121 -2.01 -4.57 -9.59
CA ALA A 121 -2.49 -4.11 -10.89
C ALA A 121 -3.99 -4.38 -11.06
N GLY A 122 -4.49 -5.54 -10.62
CA GLY A 122 -5.90 -5.88 -10.64
C GLY A 122 -6.75 -4.95 -9.76
N ILE A 123 -6.29 -4.65 -8.55
CA ILE A 123 -6.98 -3.71 -7.64
C ILE A 123 -7.02 -2.30 -8.25
N VAL A 124 -5.92 -1.83 -8.81
CA VAL A 124 -5.87 -0.52 -9.48
C VAL A 124 -6.78 -0.50 -10.72
N ALA A 125 -6.79 -1.57 -11.51
CA ALA A 125 -7.67 -1.71 -12.67
C ALA A 125 -9.15 -1.74 -12.27
N LEU A 126 -9.51 -2.38 -11.16
CA LEU A 126 -10.88 -2.35 -10.61
C LEU A 126 -11.28 -0.95 -10.18
N ALA A 127 -10.40 -0.21 -9.49
CA ALA A 127 -10.65 1.18 -9.10
C ALA A 127 -10.82 2.09 -10.32
N LEU A 128 -9.99 1.91 -11.36
CA LEU A 128 -10.11 2.62 -12.63
C LEU A 128 -11.42 2.27 -13.34
N GLY A 129 -11.76 0.98 -13.41
CA GLY A 129 -13.00 0.51 -14.01
C GLY A 129 -14.22 1.13 -13.33
N TRP A 130 -14.24 1.14 -11.98
CA TRP A 130 -15.32 1.75 -11.20
C TRP A 130 -15.44 3.25 -11.46
N THR A 131 -14.32 3.98 -11.47
CA THR A 131 -14.35 5.43 -11.70
C THR A 131 -14.85 5.77 -13.11
N LEU A 132 -14.44 5.01 -14.13
CA LEU A 132 -14.89 5.20 -15.51
C LEU A 132 -16.36 4.80 -15.68
N LEU A 133 -16.80 3.73 -15.01
CA LEU A 133 -18.18 3.27 -15.06
C LEU A 133 -19.13 4.28 -14.43
N GLY A 134 -18.79 4.83 -13.26
CA GLY A 134 -19.56 5.92 -12.64
C GLY A 134 -19.65 7.15 -13.54
N LYS A 135 -18.60 7.43 -14.32
CA LYS A 135 -18.61 8.53 -15.29
C LYS A 135 -19.46 8.25 -16.53
N ALA A 136 -19.47 7.01 -17.01
CA ALA A 136 -20.16 6.60 -18.22
C ALA A 136 -21.66 6.33 -18.00
N VAL A 137 -22.06 5.92 -16.79
CA VAL A 137 -23.42 5.51 -16.45
C VAL A 137 -24.03 6.47 -15.42
N PRO A 138 -24.89 7.42 -15.84
CA PRO A 138 -25.46 8.45 -14.95
C PRO A 138 -26.25 7.90 -13.76
N ALA A 139 -26.76 6.67 -13.84
CA ALA A 139 -27.48 6.02 -12.74
C ALA A 139 -26.57 5.57 -11.59
N LEU A 140 -25.25 5.49 -11.81
CA LEU A 140 -24.27 5.01 -10.82
C LEU A 140 -23.58 6.15 -10.08
N ASP A 141 -23.60 7.37 -10.61
CA ASP A 141 -23.01 8.54 -9.97
C ASP A 141 -23.91 9.77 -10.17
N GLY A 142 -24.49 10.26 -9.06
CA GLY A 142 -25.35 11.44 -9.02
C GLY A 142 -24.49 12.69 -9.15
N SER A 143 -24.09 13.02 -10.38
CA SER A 143 -23.08 14.04 -10.65
C SER A 143 -23.46 15.41 -10.08
N GLY A 144 -22.78 15.82 -9.01
CA GLY A 144 -22.75 17.22 -8.58
C GLY A 144 -22.18 18.13 -9.68
N ARG A 145 -22.37 19.45 -9.54
CA ARG A 145 -22.06 20.50 -10.54
C ARG A 145 -20.64 20.45 -11.13
N ILE A 146 -19.68 19.78 -10.47
CA ILE A 146 -18.33 19.50 -10.96
C ILE A 146 -18.05 18.00 -10.76
N ALA A 147 -18.32 17.20 -11.78
CA ALA A 147 -18.18 15.74 -11.75
C ALA A 147 -16.72 15.28 -11.89
N ARG A 148 -15.94 15.41 -10.80
CA ARG A 148 -14.56 14.90 -10.70
C ARG A 148 -14.56 13.40 -10.40
N LEU A 149 -13.64 12.67 -11.04
CA LEU A 149 -13.37 11.27 -10.72
C LEU A 149 -12.75 11.18 -9.32
N SER A 150 -13.50 10.68 -8.35
CA SER A 150 -13.04 10.52 -6.96
C SER A 150 -13.34 9.13 -6.40
N ALA A 151 -14.50 8.57 -6.72
CA ALA A 151 -14.85 7.20 -6.34
C ALA A 151 -13.91 6.17 -7.01
N PRO A 152 -13.58 5.06 -6.35
CA PRO A 152 -14.03 4.65 -5.00
C PRO A 152 -13.20 5.23 -3.84
N VAL A 153 -12.09 5.91 -4.16
CA VAL A 153 -11.12 6.42 -3.19
C VAL A 153 -11.65 7.64 -2.43
N GLY A 154 -12.65 8.34 -2.98
CA GLY A 154 -13.27 9.55 -2.44
C GLY A 154 -12.42 10.82 -2.55
N TYR A 155 -11.18 10.72 -3.04
CA TYR A 155 -10.28 11.86 -3.24
C TYR A 155 -9.55 11.77 -4.58
N TRP A 156 -9.87 12.70 -5.48
CA TRP A 156 -9.38 12.71 -6.87
C TRP A 156 -7.85 12.71 -6.98
N ASN A 157 -7.14 13.43 -6.11
CA ASN A 157 -5.67 13.42 -6.09
C ASN A 157 -5.10 12.06 -5.65
N ALA A 158 -5.72 11.40 -4.65
CA ALA A 158 -5.29 10.07 -4.24
C ALA A 158 -5.59 9.02 -5.32
N LEU A 159 -6.75 9.13 -5.99
CA LEU A 159 -7.08 8.28 -7.13
C LEU A 159 -6.05 8.47 -8.25
N ALA A 160 -5.71 9.71 -8.61
CA ALA A 160 -4.71 9.99 -9.63
C ALA A 160 -3.34 9.38 -9.27
N LEU A 161 -2.88 9.56 -8.04
CA LEU A 161 -1.62 8.96 -7.56
C LEU A 161 -1.66 7.43 -7.63
N LEU A 162 -2.78 6.81 -7.24
CA LEU A 162 -2.96 5.37 -7.32
C LEU A 162 -2.84 4.85 -8.76
N LEU A 163 -3.46 5.55 -9.73
CA LEU A 163 -3.36 5.20 -11.15
C LEU A 163 -1.93 5.39 -11.69
N VAL A 164 -1.24 6.46 -11.29
CA VAL A 164 0.15 6.73 -11.68
C VAL A 164 1.07 5.62 -11.15
N ILE A 165 0.88 5.15 -9.92
CA ILE A 165 1.65 4.03 -9.35
C ILE A 165 1.30 2.70 -10.01
N GLY A 166 0.05 2.52 -10.45
CA GLY A 166 -0.37 1.33 -11.19
C GLY A 166 0.27 1.20 -12.58
N LEU A 167 0.62 2.32 -13.22
CA LEU A 167 1.22 2.35 -14.56
C LEU A 167 2.52 1.54 -14.66
N PRO A 168 3.58 1.78 -13.86
CA PRO A 168 4.80 0.98 -13.93
C PRO A 168 4.57 -0.50 -13.63
N LEU A 169 3.62 -0.84 -12.74
CA LEU A 169 3.26 -2.23 -12.47
C LEU A 169 2.63 -2.90 -13.70
N ALA A 170 1.68 -2.24 -14.35
CA ALA A 170 1.04 -2.74 -15.56
C ALA A 170 2.05 -2.89 -16.71
N LEU A 171 2.92 -1.90 -16.91
CA LEU A 171 3.97 -1.95 -17.92
C LEU A 171 4.95 -3.10 -17.66
N TRP A 172 5.39 -3.28 -16.41
CA TRP A 172 6.29 -4.39 -16.03
C TRP A 172 5.65 -5.77 -16.26
N LEU A 173 4.35 -5.90 -16.03
CA LEU A 173 3.61 -7.13 -16.29
C LEU A 173 3.39 -7.40 -17.79
N ALA A 174 3.19 -6.34 -18.58
CA ALA A 174 2.96 -6.43 -20.03
C ALA A 174 4.26 -6.60 -20.83
N ALA A 175 5.40 -6.15 -20.30
CA ALA A 175 6.69 -6.25 -20.97
C ALA A 175 7.08 -7.72 -21.25
N ARG A 176 7.33 -8.02 -22.53
CA ARG A 176 7.84 -9.33 -22.96
C ARG A 176 9.26 -9.52 -22.42
N ARG A 177 9.54 -10.70 -21.86
CA ARG A 177 10.86 -11.07 -21.30
C ARG A 177 11.70 -11.94 -22.23
N VAL A 178 11.34 -12.01 -23.50
CA VAL A 178 12.12 -12.77 -24.48
C VAL A 178 13.32 -11.90 -24.86
N HIS A 179 14.50 -12.27 -24.36
CA HIS A 179 15.73 -11.77 -24.93
C HIS A 179 15.86 -12.36 -26.35
N PRO A 180 16.03 -11.52 -27.38
CA PRO A 180 16.35 -12.00 -28.70
C PRO A 180 17.68 -12.79 -28.64
N HIS A 181 17.65 -14.08 -28.99
CA HIS A 181 18.78 -15.03 -28.89
C HIS A 181 19.73 -14.93 -30.09
N TRP A 182 19.84 -13.75 -30.70
CA TRP A 182 20.67 -13.51 -31.88
C TRP A 182 21.82 -12.57 -31.51
N LEU A 183 22.76 -13.12 -30.74
CA LEU A 183 24.21 -12.89 -30.70
C LEU A 183 24.84 -14.17 -30.14
#